data_AF-A0A9P0B9D7-F1
#
_entry.id   AF-A0A9P0B9D7-F1
#
_cell.length_a   1.000
_cell.length_b   1.000
_cell.length_c   1.000
_cell.angle_alpha   90.00
_cell.angle_beta   90.00
_cell.angle_gamma   90.00
#
_symmetry.space_group_name_H-M   'P 1'
#
loop_
_entity.id
_entity.type
_entity.pdbx_description
1 polymer ?
#
loop_
_entity_poly.entity_id
_entity_poly.type
_entity_poly.pdbx_seq_one_letter_code
_entity_poly.pdbx_strand_id
1 'polypeptide(L)'
;MEEITKMFESLPVKMSNIQTDLQEIKNGMQLQREEIISIKEDISNNKLEWKREEEEELVEKIMETEERLERLEKEKIRNNIVITGIKIDLMNKREIIKELETSVEKEIGIKVQFNKAIKLKEDSYIVELRNWEDKVEVMKKKRIFLREVLFT
;
A
#
# COMPACT_ATOMS: atom_id res chain seq x y z
N MET A 1 58.89 12.06 68.16
CA MET A 1 57.77 11.71 69.05
C MET A 1 56.57 12.63 68.80
N GLU A 2 56.73 13.95 68.84
CA GLU A 2 55.64 14.91 68.69
C GLU A 2 54.91 14.89 67.33
N GLU A 3 55.63 14.66 66.22
CA GLU A 3 55.02 14.48 64.89
C GLU A 3 54.21 13.18 64.77
N ILE A 4 54.67 12.10 65.43
CA ILE A 4 53.97 10.81 65.45
C ILE A 4 52.66 10.95 66.22
N THR A 5 52.67 11.66 67.35
CA THR A 5 51.46 11.95 68.14
C THR A 5 50.44 12.76 67.33
N LYS A 6 50.86 13.84 66.65
CA LYS A 6 49.98 14.64 65.77
C LYS A 6 49.41 13.81 64.61
N MET A 7 50.20 12.88 64.06
CA MET A 7 49.71 11.95 63.06
C MET A 7 48.59 11.06 63.62
N PHE A 8 48.81 10.43 64.78
CA PHE A 8 47.82 9.58 65.44
C PHE A 8 46.54 10.31 65.83
N GLU A 9 46.64 11.57 66.26
CA GLU A 9 45.48 12.41 66.58
C GLU A 9 44.67 12.82 65.32
N SER A 10 45.32 12.93 64.16
CA SER A 10 44.66 13.29 62.89
C SER A 10 43.97 12.12 62.17
N LEU A 11 44.34 10.87 62.50
CA LEU A 11 43.83 9.67 61.84
C LEU A 11 42.31 9.46 62.02
N PRO A 12 41.72 9.63 63.22
CA PRO A 12 40.28 9.48 63.42
C PRO A 12 39.47 10.47 62.57
N VAL A 13 39.93 11.72 62.46
CA VAL A 13 39.27 12.76 61.66
C VAL A 13 39.29 12.40 60.18
N LYS A 14 40.47 11.96 59.67
CA LYS A 14 40.58 11.49 58.28
C LYS A 14 39.70 10.27 58.01
N MET A 15 39.63 9.34 58.95
CA MET A 15 38.79 8.14 58.83
C MET A 15 37.30 8.49 58.82
N SER A 16 36.87 9.45 59.65
CA SER A 16 35.49 9.96 59.63
C SER A 16 35.15 10.64 58.30
N ASN A 17 36.07 11.45 57.75
CA ASN A 17 35.84 12.11 56.45
C ASN A 17 35.72 11.08 55.32
N ILE A 18 36.60 10.06 55.30
CA ILE A 18 36.52 8.97 54.32
C ILE A 18 35.18 8.22 54.42
N GLN A 19 34.65 8.00 55.64
CA GLN A 19 33.34 7.37 55.80
C GLN A 19 32.21 8.22 55.21
N THR A 20 32.24 9.53 55.40
CA THR A 20 31.29 10.46 54.80
C THR A 20 31.38 10.44 53.27
N ASP A 21 32.60 10.56 52.72
CA ASP A 21 32.82 10.54 51.28
C ASP A 21 32.32 9.22 50.65
N LEU A 22 32.58 8.08 51.31
CA LEU A 22 32.10 6.78 50.87
C LEU A 22 30.57 6.70 50.86
N GLN A 23 29.91 7.31 51.83
CA GLN A 23 28.45 7.34 51.91
C GLN A 23 27.85 8.24 50.81
N GLU A 24 28.47 9.38 50.52
CA GLU A 24 28.07 10.27 49.43
C GLU A 24 28.26 9.60 48.06
N ILE A 25 29.40 8.94 47.85
CA ILE A 25 29.66 8.16 46.63
C ILE A 25 28.61 7.07 46.46
N LYS A 26 28.29 6.33 47.53
CA LYS A 26 27.28 5.27 47.50
C LYS A 26 25.91 5.81 47.10
N ASN A 27 25.51 6.95 47.67
CA ASN A 27 24.25 7.60 47.34
C ASN A 27 24.24 8.09 45.88
N GLY A 28 25.33 8.70 45.42
CA GLY A 28 25.49 9.12 44.03
C GLY A 28 25.42 7.96 43.03
N MET A 29 26.05 6.84 43.34
CA MET A 29 25.98 5.62 42.54
C MET A 29 24.56 5.05 42.47
N GLN A 30 23.78 5.15 43.55
CA GLN A 30 22.40 4.69 43.55
C GLN A 30 21.53 5.55 42.63
N LEU A 31 21.64 6.87 42.72
CA LEU A 31 20.91 7.81 41.85
C LEU A 31 21.27 7.58 40.37
N GLN A 32 22.55 7.45 40.05
CA GLN A 32 22.98 7.14 38.68
C GLN A 32 22.40 5.81 38.18
N ARG A 33 22.27 4.81 39.06
CA ARG A 33 21.68 3.52 38.68
C ARG A 33 20.20 3.66 38.35
N GLU A 34 19.46 4.46 39.13
CA GLU A 34 18.05 4.76 38.90
C GLU A 34 17.87 5.54 37.58
N GLU A 35 18.70 6.55 37.33
CA GLU A 35 18.71 7.29 36.06
C GLU A 35 18.99 6.38 34.85
N ILE A 36 19.96 5.47 34.95
CA ILE A 36 20.27 4.51 33.89
C ILE A 36 19.08 3.59 33.61
N ILE A 37 18.33 3.18 34.63
CA ILE A 37 17.12 2.36 34.46
C ILE A 37 16.05 3.16 33.74
N SER A 38 15.77 4.39 34.18
CA SER A 38 14.79 5.28 33.54
C SER A 38 15.12 5.51 32.07
N ILE A 39 16.38 5.84 31.75
CA ILE A 39 16.81 6.09 30.37
C ILE A 39 16.63 4.83 29.50
N LYS A 40 16.89 3.63 30.05
CA LYS A 40 16.68 2.37 29.30
C LYS A 40 15.20 2.12 29.01
N GLU A 41 14.33 2.44 29.95
CA GLU A 41 12.87 2.35 29.77
C GLU A 41 12.40 3.34 28.70
N ASP A 42 12.85 4.61 28.77
CA ASP A 42 12.52 5.64 27.78
C ASP A 42 13.00 5.26 26.37
N ILE A 43 14.23 4.77 26.24
CA ILE A 43 14.76 4.29 24.94
C ILE A 43 13.90 3.14 24.40
N SER A 44 13.48 2.22 25.27
CA SER A 44 12.67 1.07 24.86
C SER A 44 11.28 1.49 24.40
N ASN A 45 10.63 2.40 25.13
CA ASN A 45 9.33 2.95 24.78
C ASN A 45 9.38 3.74 23.48
N ASN A 46 10.36 4.64 23.34
CA ASN A 46 10.57 5.39 22.11
C ASN A 46 10.77 4.44 20.92
N LYS A 47 11.59 3.39 21.07
CA LYS A 47 11.79 2.44 19.97
C LYS A 47 10.51 1.71 19.55
N LEU A 48 9.57 1.49 20.47
CA LEU A 48 8.27 0.90 20.15
C LEU A 48 7.35 1.90 19.45
N GLU A 49 7.33 3.17 19.90
CA GLU A 49 6.56 4.24 19.26
C GLU A 49 7.02 4.51 17.83
N TRP A 50 8.33 4.68 17.62
CA TRP A 50 8.91 4.92 16.30
C TRP A 50 8.58 3.80 15.31
N LYS A 51 8.60 2.55 15.78
CA LYS A 51 8.20 1.40 14.95
C LYS A 51 6.72 1.43 14.59
N ARG A 52 5.86 1.85 15.52
CA ARG A 52 4.43 1.95 15.27
C ARG A 52 4.13 3.07 14.28
N GLU A 53 4.75 4.23 14.45
CA GLU A 53 4.60 5.36 13.52
C GLU A 53 5.09 4.99 12.12
N GLU A 54 6.23 4.31 12.00
CA GLU A 54 6.74 3.81 10.71
C GLU A 54 5.77 2.80 10.07
N GLU A 55 5.20 1.88 10.87
CA GLU A 55 4.22 0.91 10.38
C GLU A 55 2.93 1.60 9.91
N GLU A 56 2.41 2.57 10.66
CA GLU A 56 1.23 3.36 10.30
C GLU A 56 1.45 4.14 8.99
N GLU A 57 2.59 4.82 8.84
CA GLU A 57 2.93 5.56 7.62
C GLU A 57 3.07 4.61 6.40
N LEU A 58 3.65 3.44 6.60
CA LEU A 58 3.77 2.42 5.54
C LEU A 58 2.39 1.88 5.13
N VAL A 59 1.52 1.61 6.10
CA VAL A 59 0.15 1.13 5.82
C VAL A 59 -0.64 2.18 5.04
N GLU A 60 -0.57 3.46 5.41
CA GLU A 60 -1.24 4.54 4.68
C GLU A 60 -0.74 4.63 3.24
N LYS A 61 0.59 4.62 3.03
CA LYS A 61 1.18 4.63 1.67
C LYS A 61 0.77 3.42 0.83
N ILE A 62 0.66 2.24 1.44
CA ILE A 62 0.19 1.03 0.76
C ILE A 62 -1.26 1.23 0.32
N MET A 63 -2.13 1.68 1.21
CA MET A 63 -3.55 1.93 0.89
C MET A 63 -3.71 2.94 -0.25
N GLU A 64 -3.01 4.07 -0.19
CA GLU A 64 -3.05 5.07 -1.28
C GLU A 64 -2.56 4.49 -2.62
N THR A 65 -1.53 3.65 -2.56
CA THR A 65 -0.96 3.01 -3.75
C THR A 65 -1.94 1.99 -4.34
N GLU A 66 -2.61 1.20 -3.50
CA GLU A 66 -3.62 0.23 -3.92
C GLU A 66 -4.83 0.93 -4.54
N GLU A 67 -5.36 2.00 -3.93
CA GLU A 67 -6.46 2.78 -4.50
C GLU A 67 -6.09 3.40 -5.86
N ARG A 68 -4.88 3.96 -5.94
CA ARG A 68 -4.36 4.52 -7.19
C ARG A 68 -4.22 3.43 -8.26
N LEU A 69 -3.75 2.24 -7.90
CA LEU A 69 -3.60 1.11 -8.81
C LEU A 69 -4.96 0.64 -9.30
N GLU A 70 -5.95 0.48 -8.42
CA GLU A 70 -7.32 0.10 -8.79
C GLU A 70 -7.93 1.10 -9.77
N ARG A 71 -7.75 2.41 -9.53
CA ARG A 71 -8.20 3.46 -10.45
C ARG A 71 -7.54 3.33 -11.82
N LEU A 72 -6.23 3.13 -11.86
CA LEU A 72 -5.49 2.96 -13.11
C LEU A 72 -5.89 1.69 -13.87
N GLU A 73 -6.19 0.60 -13.17
CA GLU A 73 -6.70 -0.63 -13.78
C GLU A 73 -8.09 -0.42 -14.38
N LYS A 74 -9.00 0.22 -13.64
CA LYS A 74 -10.34 0.59 -14.13
C LYS A 74 -10.26 1.50 -15.36
N GLU A 75 -9.33 2.44 -15.38
CA GLU A 75 -9.07 3.32 -16.53
C GLU A 75 -8.53 2.54 -17.74
N LYS A 76 -7.57 1.63 -17.53
CA LYS A 76 -6.99 0.79 -18.61
C LYS A 76 -8.02 -0.09 -19.29
N ILE A 77 -9.00 -0.61 -18.54
CA ILE A 77 -10.07 -1.46 -19.10
C ILE A 77 -11.35 -0.68 -19.39
N ARG A 78 -11.32 0.65 -19.22
CA ARG A 78 -12.53 1.49 -19.29
C ARG A 78 -13.25 1.36 -20.61
N ASN A 79 -12.53 1.21 -21.71
CA ASN A 79 -13.12 1.06 -23.05
C ASN A 79 -13.21 -0.40 -23.51
N ASN A 80 -12.87 -1.36 -22.65
CA ASN A 80 -12.98 -2.77 -22.98
C ASN A 80 -14.42 -3.25 -22.85
N ILE A 81 -14.86 -4.07 -23.79
CA ILE A 81 -16.12 -4.80 -23.74
C ILE A 81 -15.88 -6.26 -24.09
N VAL A 82 -16.76 -7.13 -23.61
CA VAL A 82 -16.80 -8.55 -23.99
C VAL A 82 -17.89 -8.74 -25.04
N ILE A 83 -17.51 -9.29 -26.18
CA ILE A 83 -18.41 -9.70 -27.25
C ILE A 83 -18.49 -11.22 -27.23
N THR A 84 -19.69 -11.77 -27.27
CA THR A 84 -19.98 -13.21 -27.22
C THR A 84 -20.93 -13.58 -28.34
N GLY A 85 -20.85 -14.82 -28.84
CA GLY A 85 -21.75 -15.35 -29.88
C GLY A 85 -21.25 -15.16 -31.31
N ILE A 86 -20.09 -14.55 -31.51
CA ILE A 86 -19.48 -14.37 -32.83
C ILE A 86 -18.36 -15.39 -32.99
N LYS A 87 -18.50 -16.33 -33.93
CA LYS A 87 -17.44 -17.28 -34.27
C LYS A 87 -16.61 -16.73 -35.43
N ILE A 88 -15.35 -16.40 -35.16
CA ILE A 88 -14.41 -15.94 -36.19
C ILE A 88 -13.25 -16.94 -36.29
N ASP A 89 -13.10 -17.52 -37.47
CA ASP A 89 -12.06 -18.49 -37.81
C ASP A 89 -10.98 -17.85 -38.70
N LEU A 90 -10.49 -16.68 -38.25
CA LEU A 90 -9.45 -15.92 -38.93
C LEU A 90 -8.18 -15.94 -38.06
N MET A 91 -7.03 -16.14 -38.69
CA MET A 91 -5.74 -16.10 -37.98
C MET A 91 -5.16 -14.67 -37.89
N ASN A 92 -5.61 -13.76 -38.76
CA ASN A 92 -5.09 -12.40 -38.83
C ASN A 92 -5.84 -11.45 -37.90
N LYS A 93 -5.12 -10.86 -36.93
CA LYS A 93 -5.68 -9.91 -35.95
C LYS A 93 -6.42 -8.73 -36.58
N ARG A 94 -5.95 -8.22 -37.73
CA ARG A 94 -6.59 -7.07 -38.40
C ARG A 94 -7.92 -7.45 -39.03
N GLU A 95 -8.03 -8.67 -39.55
CA GLU A 95 -9.26 -9.16 -40.16
C GLU A 95 -10.29 -9.51 -39.10
N ILE A 96 -9.86 -10.08 -37.96
CA ILE A 96 -10.72 -10.29 -36.79
C ILE A 96 -11.37 -8.97 -36.34
N ILE A 97 -10.60 -7.88 -36.24
CA ILE A 97 -11.13 -6.58 -35.85
C ILE A 97 -12.20 -6.10 -36.84
N LYS A 98 -11.93 -6.15 -38.15
CA LYS A 98 -12.90 -5.74 -39.17
C LYS A 98 -14.18 -6.57 -39.16
N GLU A 99 -14.05 -7.88 -38.98
CA GLU A 99 -15.21 -8.77 -38.91
C GLU A 99 -16.06 -8.49 -37.66
N LEU A 100 -15.41 -8.23 -36.51
CA LEU A 100 -16.10 -7.83 -35.28
C LEU A 100 -16.79 -6.46 -35.44
N GLU A 101 -16.15 -5.47 -36.07
CA GLU A 101 -16.74 -4.15 -36.33
C GLU A 101 -17.98 -4.30 -37.22
N THR A 102 -17.87 -5.09 -38.29
CA THR A 102 -18.98 -5.34 -39.22
C THR A 102 -20.12 -6.09 -38.55
N SER A 103 -19.82 -7.07 -37.70
CA SER A 103 -20.82 -7.85 -36.97
C SER A 103 -21.57 -6.98 -35.95
N VAL A 104 -20.86 -6.13 -35.21
CA VAL A 104 -21.47 -5.19 -34.26
C VAL A 104 -22.33 -4.16 -34.98
N GLU A 105 -21.87 -3.65 -36.12
CA GLU A 105 -22.66 -2.73 -36.95
C GLU A 105 -23.93 -3.41 -37.48
N LYS A 106 -23.86 -4.69 -37.88
CA LYS A 106 -25.02 -5.44 -38.38
C LYS A 106 -26.02 -5.80 -37.27
N GLU A 107 -25.56 -6.21 -36.10
CA GLU A 107 -26.44 -6.65 -35.00
C GLU A 107 -27.02 -5.48 -34.20
N ILE A 108 -26.21 -4.45 -33.92
CA ILE A 108 -26.58 -3.37 -33.00
C ILE A 108 -26.89 -2.06 -33.78
N GLY A 109 -26.51 -1.97 -35.06
CA GLY A 109 -26.71 -0.77 -35.86
C GLY A 109 -25.86 0.41 -35.36
N ILE A 110 -24.68 0.14 -34.80
CA ILE A 110 -23.71 1.16 -34.40
C ILE A 110 -22.39 0.86 -35.08
N LYS A 111 -21.86 1.85 -35.79
CA LYS A 111 -20.52 1.79 -36.35
C LYS A 111 -19.51 2.10 -35.26
N VAL A 112 -18.68 1.11 -34.92
CA VAL A 112 -17.65 1.22 -33.88
C VAL A 112 -16.26 0.97 -34.45
N GLN A 113 -15.23 1.42 -33.75
CA GLN A 113 -13.84 1.11 -34.07
C GLN A 113 -13.15 0.45 -32.88
N PHE A 114 -12.42 -0.64 -33.13
CA PHE A 114 -11.64 -1.34 -32.11
C PHE A 114 -10.14 -1.09 -32.26
N ASN A 115 -9.47 -0.73 -31.16
CA ASN A 115 -8.01 -0.65 -31.10
C ASN A 115 -7.38 -2.04 -31.04
N LYS A 116 -8.04 -2.96 -30.32
CA LYS A 116 -7.52 -4.29 -30.02
C LYS A 116 -8.66 -5.29 -29.90
N ALA A 117 -8.41 -6.52 -30.34
CA ALA A 117 -9.27 -7.68 -30.12
C ALA A 117 -8.43 -8.87 -29.61
N ILE A 118 -8.91 -9.53 -28.57
CA ILE A 118 -8.30 -10.72 -27.97
C ILE A 118 -9.38 -11.80 -27.89
N LYS A 119 -9.13 -12.95 -28.52
CA LYS A 119 -10.00 -14.12 -28.41
C LYS A 119 -9.85 -14.72 -27.01
N LEU A 120 -10.97 -14.86 -26.30
CA LEU A 120 -11.05 -15.52 -24.99
C LEU A 120 -11.42 -16.99 -25.15
N LYS A 121 -12.45 -17.28 -25.94
CA LYS A 121 -13.00 -18.61 -26.23
C LYS A 121 -13.40 -18.70 -27.70
N GLU A 122 -13.94 -19.84 -28.12
CA GLU A 122 -14.33 -20.10 -29.51
C GLU A 122 -15.24 -19.01 -30.11
N ASP A 123 -16.14 -18.45 -29.30
CA ASP A 123 -17.18 -17.47 -29.68
C ASP A 123 -17.11 -16.16 -28.87
N SER A 124 -16.03 -15.93 -28.14
CA SER A 124 -15.95 -14.85 -27.14
C SER A 124 -14.66 -14.03 -27.29
N TYR A 125 -14.77 -12.71 -27.28
CA TYR A 125 -13.69 -11.76 -27.52
C TYR A 125 -13.72 -10.61 -26.51
N ILE A 126 -12.56 -10.20 -26.00
CA ILE A 126 -12.37 -8.88 -25.39
C ILE A 126 -11.94 -7.93 -26.49
N VAL A 127 -12.67 -6.84 -26.66
CA VAL A 127 -12.29 -5.76 -27.56
C VAL A 127 -12.14 -4.46 -26.82
N GLU A 128 -11.17 -3.66 -27.24
CA GLU A 128 -10.95 -2.31 -26.75
C GLU A 128 -11.53 -1.33 -27.77
N LEU A 129 -12.57 -0.60 -27.37
CA LEU A 129 -13.14 0.46 -28.18
C LEU A 129 -12.20 1.65 -28.24
N ARG A 130 -12.18 2.33 -29.39
CA ARG A 130 -11.37 3.53 -29.59
C ARG A 130 -11.77 4.66 -28.63
N ASN A 131 -13.06 4.81 -28.39
CA ASN A 131 -13.63 5.89 -27.59
C ASN A 131 -14.60 5.39 -26.52
N TRP A 132 -14.77 6.16 -25.45
CA TRP A 132 -15.70 5.85 -24.36
C TRP A 132 -17.17 6.04 -24.77
N GLU A 133 -17.43 7.02 -25.63
CA GLU A 133 -18.75 7.37 -26.15
C GLU A 133 -19.37 6.16 -26.86
N ASP A 134 -18.61 5.52 -27.74
CA ASP A 134 -19.01 4.31 -28.47
C ASP A 134 -19.37 3.19 -27.49
N LYS A 135 -18.61 3.03 -26.39
CA LYS A 135 -18.91 2.04 -25.35
C LYS A 135 -20.26 2.31 -24.70
N VAL A 136 -20.53 3.56 -24.34
CA VAL A 136 -21.79 3.96 -23.73
C VAL A 136 -22.94 3.70 -24.70
N GLU A 137 -22.78 3.99 -25.98
CA GLU A 137 -23.81 3.77 -26.99
C GLU A 137 -24.10 2.28 -27.20
N VAL A 138 -23.06 1.45 -27.35
CA VAL A 138 -23.18 -0.01 -27.46
C VAL A 138 -23.91 -0.59 -26.25
N MET A 139 -23.54 -0.16 -25.04
CA MET A 139 -24.18 -0.64 -23.81
C MET A 139 -25.64 -0.17 -23.66
N LYS A 140 -25.97 1.03 -24.15
CA LYS A 140 -27.35 1.53 -24.17
C LYS A 140 -28.23 0.77 -25.16
N LYS A 141 -27.79 0.60 -26.41
CA LYS A 141 -28.58 -0.13 -27.43
C LYS A 141 -28.72 -1.61 -27.09
N LYS A 142 -27.68 -2.26 -26.55
CA LYS A 142 -27.78 -3.65 -26.05
C LYS A 142 -28.87 -3.81 -25.00
N ARG A 143 -29.00 -2.85 -24.07
CA ARG A 143 -30.05 -2.89 -23.03
C ARG A 143 -31.45 -2.76 -23.61
N ILE A 144 -31.61 -1.96 -24.66
CA ILE A 144 -32.90 -1.79 -25.36
C ILE A 144 -33.26 -3.09 -26.09
N PHE A 145 -32.31 -3.67 -26.83
CA PHE A 145 -32.49 -4.92 -27.56
C PHE A 145 -32.89 -6.09 -26.64
N LEU A 146 -32.23 -6.25 -25.49
CA LEU A 146 -32.59 -7.28 -24.51
C LEU A 146 -33.97 -7.06 -23.87
N ARG A 147 -34.42 -5.81 -23.71
CA ARG A 147 -35.78 -5.54 -23.21
C ARG A 147 -36.82 -5.91 -24.25
N GLU A 148 -36.63 -5.53 -25.52
CA GLU A 148 -37.60 -5.84 -26.58
C GLU A 148 -37.77 -7.36 -26.79
N VAL A 149 -36.68 -8.14 -26.69
CA VAL A 149 -36.72 -9.61 -26.83
C VAL A 149 -37.33 -10.32 -25.61
N LEU A 150 -37.19 -9.77 -24.40
CA LEU A 150 -37.75 -10.37 -23.17
C LEU A 150 -39.22 -9.99 -22.91
N PHE A 151 -39.76 -9.01 -23.65
CA PHE A 151 -41.16 -8.57 -23.54
C PHE A 151 -42.00 -8.87 -24.79
N THR A 152 -41.49 -9.70 -25.70
CA THR A 152 -42.24 -10.27 -26.85
C THR A 152 -42.37 -11.78 -26.67
#